data_AF-A0A846N7Q4-F1
#
_entry.id   AF-A0A846N7Q4-F1
#
_cell.length_a   1.000
_cell.length_b   1.000
_cell.length_c   1.000
_cell.angle_alpha   90.00
_cell.angle_beta   90.00
_cell.angle_gamma   90.00
#
_symmetry.space_group_name_H-M   'P 1'
#
loop_
_entity.id
_entity.type
_entity.pdbx_description
1 polymer ?
#
loop_
_entity_poly.entity_id
_entity_poly.type
_entity_poly.pdbx_seq_one_letter_code
_entity_poly.pdbx_strand_id
1 'polypeptide(L)'
;MRRLTPKVPNLEEIFDPPNSCIVNRTKYVKFIFPNSIEITISFKGVVVERKLFDKHLANEAARAGAEVATYTKVIDILKDGTGVKVK
;
A
#
# COMPACT_ATOMS: atom_id res chain seq x y z
N MET A 1 10.08 4.33 -4.70
CA MET A 1 8.80 5.01 -4.43
C MET A 1 8.73 6.43 -4.98
N ARG A 2 9.75 7.28 -4.83
CA ARG A 2 9.74 8.66 -5.40
C ARG A 2 9.44 8.74 -6.91
N ARG A 3 9.73 7.69 -7.69
CA ARG A 3 9.31 7.59 -9.10
C ARG A 3 7.80 7.43 -9.30
N LEU A 4 7.09 6.81 -8.35
CA LEU A 4 5.63 6.61 -8.37
C LEU A 4 4.89 7.84 -7.82
N THR A 5 5.51 8.60 -6.91
CA THR A 5 4.90 9.75 -6.23
C THR A 5 5.87 10.95 -6.16
N PRO A 6 6.25 11.55 -7.31
CA PRO A 6 7.39 12.46 -7.40
C PRO A 6 7.24 13.82 -6.71
N LYS A 7 6.01 14.21 -6.33
CA LYS A 7 5.72 15.53 -5.74
C LYS A 7 5.04 15.45 -4.36
N VAL A 8 5.08 14.28 -3.73
CA VAL A 8 4.43 14.09 -2.43
C VAL A 8 5.35 14.60 -1.32
N PRO A 9 4.92 15.60 -0.52
CA PRO A 9 5.68 16.05 0.64
C PRO A 9 5.74 14.93 1.69
N ASN A 10 6.78 14.93 2.52
CA ASN A 10 6.97 13.97 3.62
C ASN A 10 6.80 12.49 3.21
N LEU A 11 7.38 12.13 2.05
CA LEU A 11 7.22 10.81 1.46
C LEU A 11 7.53 9.65 2.41
N GLU A 12 8.47 9.82 3.35
CA GLU A 12 8.83 8.77 4.31
C GLU A 12 7.72 8.51 5.35
N GLU A 13 6.94 9.51 5.74
CA GLU A 13 5.86 9.38 6.74
C GLU A 13 4.69 8.53 6.20
N ILE A 14 4.48 8.52 4.88
CA ILE A 14 3.43 7.72 4.23
C ILE A 14 3.73 6.21 4.29
N PHE A 15 5.00 5.85 4.47
CA PHE A 15 5.44 4.45 4.45
C PHE A 15 5.74 3.86 5.83
N ASP A 16 5.41 4.57 6.90
CA ASP A 16 5.39 4.00 8.25
C ASP A 16 3.93 3.69 8.66
N PRO A 17 3.50 2.42 8.58
CA PRO A 17 2.13 2.07 8.93
C PRO A 17 1.85 2.38 10.41
N PRO A 18 0.63 2.80 10.76
CA PRO A 18 0.27 2.97 12.16
C PRO A 18 0.42 1.64 12.91
N ASN A 19 0.86 1.70 14.18
CA ASN A 19 1.12 0.50 15.00
C ASN A 19 -0.07 -0.46 15.07
N SER A 20 -1.30 0.06 15.05
CA SER A 20 -2.54 -0.73 15.03
C SER A 20 -2.69 -1.62 13.80
N CYS A 21 -1.97 -1.32 12.72
CA CYS A 21 -1.97 -2.10 11.48
C CYS A 21 -0.80 -3.08 11.40
N ILE A 22 0.16 -3.05 12.33
CA ILE A 22 1.36 -3.90 12.29
C ILE A 22 1.10 -5.16 13.12
N VAL A 23 1.19 -6.32 12.48
CA VAL A 23 1.04 -7.63 13.14
C VAL A 23 2.38 -8.24 13.57
N ASN A 24 3.48 -7.87 12.90
CA ASN A 24 4.82 -8.32 13.26
C ASN A 24 5.90 -7.35 12.76
N ARG A 25 7.06 -7.35 13.41
CA ARG A 25 8.27 -6.62 12.97
C ARG A 25 9.39 -7.63 12.76
N THR A 26 9.96 -7.67 11.57
CA THR A 26 11.07 -8.56 11.24
C THR A 26 12.40 -7.81 11.15
N LYS A 27 13.48 -8.50 11.52
CA LYS A 27 14.86 -8.02 11.46
C LYS A 27 15.68 -8.67 10.33
N TYR A 28 15.10 -9.65 9.64
CA TYR A 28 15.74 -10.36 8.54
C TYR A 28 14.73 -10.90 7.53
N VAL A 29 15.22 -11.17 6.33
CA VAL A 29 14.56 -12.03 5.34
C VAL A 29 15.41 -13.29 5.22
N LYS A 30 14.76 -14.45 5.22
CA LYS A 30 15.41 -15.76 5.06
C LYS A 30 14.97 -16.38 3.74
N PHE A 31 15.92 -16.80 2.93
CA PHE A 31 15.72 -17.59 1.73
C PHE A 31 16.06 -19.05 2.05
N ILE A 32 15.13 -19.96 1.78
CA ILE A 32 15.30 -21.40 1.95
C ILE A 32 15.25 -22.00 0.54
N PHE A 33 16.38 -22.53 0.08
CA PHE A 33 16.49 -23.11 -1.25
C PHE A 33 16.16 -24.61 -1.22
N PRO A 34 15.69 -25.20 -2.34
CA PRO A 34 15.33 -26.63 -2.39
C PRO A 34 16.45 -27.60 -2.02
N ASN A 35 17.71 -27.17 -2.15
CA ASN A 35 18.90 -27.95 -1.77
C ASN A 35 19.29 -27.78 -0.29
N SER A 36 18.36 -27.31 0.56
CA SER A 36 18.56 -27.05 1.99
C SER A 36 19.62 -25.98 2.32
N ILE A 37 20.06 -25.18 1.34
CA ILE A 37 20.86 -24.00 1.62
C ILE A 37 19.94 -22.91 2.17
N GLU A 38 20.39 -22.24 3.24
CA GLU A 38 19.71 -21.07 3.80
C GLU A 38 20.58 -19.82 3.66
N ILE A 39 19.99 -18.73 3.20
CA ILE A 39 20.62 -17.41 3.18
C ILE A 39 19.75 -16.45 4.00
N THR A 40 20.32 -15.86 5.05
CA THR A 40 19.65 -14.86 5.89
C THR A 40 20.26 -13.50 5.66
N ILE A 41 19.44 -12.52 5.34
CA ILE A 41 19.86 -11.13 5.07
C ILE A 41 19.21 -10.23 6.11
N SER A 42 19.99 -9.34 6.73
CA SER A 42 19.43 -8.35 7.64
C SER A 42 18.51 -7.39 6.89
N PHE A 43 17.30 -7.19 7.41
CA PHE A 43 16.26 -6.39 6.79
C PHE A 43 15.30 -5.88 7.85
N LYS A 44 15.06 -4.56 7.90
CA LYS A 44 14.03 -3.98 8.76
C LYS A 44 12.70 -3.98 8.00
N GLY A 45 11.77 -4.83 8.41
CA GLY A 45 10.46 -4.97 7.78
C GLY A 45 9.32 -4.98 8.78
N VAL A 46 8.14 -4.59 8.31
CA VAL A 46 6.88 -4.71 9.05
C VAL A 46 5.93 -5.61 8.26
N VAL A 47 5.25 -6.51 8.97
CA VAL A 47 4.13 -7.28 8.44
C VAL A 47 2.87 -6.57 8.88
N VAL A 48 1.98 -6.27 7.94
CA VAL A 48 0.76 -5.50 8.20
C VAL A 48 -0.49 -6.36 8.04
N GLU A 49 -1.52 -6.05 8.81
CA GLU A 49 -2.87 -6.50 8.51
C GLU A 49 -3.43 -5.66 7.36
N ARG A 50 -3.34 -6.21 6.15
CA ARG A 50 -3.57 -5.47 4.90
C ARG A 50 -4.95 -4.81 4.85
N LYS A 51 -5.99 -5.48 5.34
CA LYS A 51 -7.35 -4.89 5.34
C LYS A 51 -7.42 -3.60 6.16
N LEU A 52 -6.77 -3.57 7.31
CA LEU A 52 -6.76 -2.39 8.18
C LEU A 52 -5.91 -1.28 7.57
N PHE A 53 -4.75 -1.63 7.02
CA PHE A 53 -3.85 -0.66 6.41
C PHE A 53 -4.45 -0.01 5.17
N ASP A 54 -5.02 -0.80 4.25
CA ASP A 54 -5.65 -0.26 3.03
C ASP A 54 -6.84 0.65 3.38
N LYS A 55 -7.65 0.29 4.40
CA LYS A 55 -8.73 1.14 4.90
C LYS A 55 -8.21 2.43 5.52
N HIS A 56 -7.11 2.37 6.28
CA HIS A 56 -6.47 3.55 6.83
C HIS A 56 -6.04 4.52 5.72
N LEU A 57 -5.33 4.03 4.69
CA LEU A 57 -4.91 4.86 3.56
C LEU A 57 -6.09 5.47 2.80
N ALA A 58 -7.17 4.71 2.58
CA ALA A 58 -8.39 5.25 1.96
C ALA A 58 -9.03 6.36 2.80
N ASN A 59 -9.02 6.23 4.13
CA ASN A 59 -9.51 7.25 5.04
C ASN A 59 -8.62 8.51 5.04
N GLU A 60 -7.29 8.36 5.01
CA GLU A 60 -6.38 9.50 4.92
C GLU A 60 -6.57 10.25 3.60
N ALA A 61 -6.75 9.53 2.48
CA ALA A 61 -7.06 10.13 1.19
C ALA A 61 -8.39 10.91 1.23
N ALA A 62 -9.44 10.33 1.83
CA ALA A 62 -10.72 11.00 1.99
C ALA A 62 -10.61 12.27 2.86
N ARG A 63 -9.84 12.23 3.95
CA ARG A 63 -9.56 13.41 4.79
C ARG A 63 -8.78 14.49 4.07
N ALA A 64 -7.90 14.11 3.14
CA ALA A 64 -7.19 15.04 2.26
C ALA A 64 -8.07 15.61 1.13
N GLY A 65 -9.35 15.20 1.04
CA GLY A 65 -10.33 15.74 0.09
C GLY A 65 -10.61 14.87 -1.12
N ALA A 66 -10.08 13.64 -1.18
CA ALA A 66 -10.44 12.70 -2.25
C ALA A 66 -11.85 12.14 -2.05
N GLU A 67 -12.60 11.98 -3.14
CA GLU A 67 -13.86 11.25 -3.13
C GLU A 67 -13.60 9.74 -3.21
N VAL A 68 -14.25 8.97 -2.32
CA VAL A 68 -14.09 7.50 -2.25
C VAL A 68 -15.43 6.82 -2.52
N ALA A 69 -15.51 6.10 -3.64
CA ALA A 69 -16.69 5.34 -4.03
C ALA A 69 -16.53 3.85 -3.65
N THR A 70 -17.14 3.43 -2.54
CA THR A 70 -17.16 2.02 -2.12
C THR A 70 -18.24 1.22 -2.86
N TYR A 71 -18.02 -0.08 -3.04
CA TYR A 71 -18.96 -0.98 -3.75
C TYR A 71 -19.22 -0.58 -5.20
N THR A 72 -18.28 0.16 -5.81
CA THR A 72 -18.40 0.68 -7.17
C THR A 72 -17.34 0.04 -8.05
N LYS A 73 -17.74 -0.40 -9.24
CA LYS A 73 -16.85 -0.97 -10.25
C LYS A 73 -16.80 -0.08 -11.48
N VAL A 74 -15.60 0.27 -11.93
CA VAL A 74 -15.40 0.88 -13.25
C VAL A 74 -15.69 -0.17 -14.32
N ILE A 75 -16.57 0.17 -15.26
CA ILE A 75 -17.01 -0.73 -16.34
C ILE A 75 -16.61 -0.24 -17.73
N ASP A 76 -16.31 1.05 -17.89
CA ASP A 76 -15.91 1.63 -19.17
C ASP A 76 -15.16 2.96 -18.95
N ILE A 77 -14.49 3.44 -20.00
CA ILE A 77 -13.88 4.77 -20.07
C ILE A 77 -14.78 5.66 -20.94
N LEU A 78 -14.96 6.93 -20.57
CA LEU A 78 -15.72 7.87 -21.40
C LEU A 78 -14.97 8.14 -22.72
N LYS A 79 -15.71 8.25 -23.83
CA LYS A 79 -15.13 8.36 -25.18
C LYS A 79 -14.22 9.58 -25.39
N ASP A 80 -14.42 10.62 -24.61
CA ASP A 80 -13.63 11.86 -24.63
C ASP A 80 -12.37 11.78 -23.74
N GLY A 81 -12.16 10.66 -23.02
CA GLY A 81 -11.04 10.46 -22.12
C GLY A 81 -11.11 11.27 -20.82
N THR A 82 -12.25 11.91 -20.53
CA THR A 82 -12.38 12.81 -19.37
C THR A 82 -12.75 12.09 -18.08
N GLY A 83 -13.19 10.83 -18.16
CA GLY A 83 -13.62 10.08 -17.00
C GLY A 83 -13.94 8.61 -17.26
N VAL A 84 -14.65 8.02 -16.31
CA VAL A 84 -15.00 6.60 -16.30
C VAL A 84 -16.49 6.39 -16.06
N LYS A 85 -17.05 5.31 -16.62
CA LYS A 85 -18.39 4.84 -16.31
C LYS A 85 -18.32 3.80 -15.20
N VAL A 86 -19.24 3.90 -14.24
CA VAL A 86 -19.26 3.03 -13.06
C VAL A 86 -20.59 2.27 -12.90
N LYS A 87 -20.55 1.15 -12.17
CA LYS A 87 -21.70 0.33 -11.76
C LYS A 87 -21.58 -0.03 -10.28
#